data_AF-A0A0C9Y726-F1
#
_entry.id   AF-A0A0C9Y726-F1
#
_cell.length_a   1.000
_cell.length_b   1.000
_cell.length_c   1.000
_cell.angle_alpha   90.00
_cell.angle_beta   90.00
_cell.angle_gamma   90.00
#
_symmetry.space_group_name_H-M   'P 1'
#
loop_
_entity.id
_entity.type
_entity.pdbx_description
1 polymer ?
#
loop_
_entity_poly.entity_id
_entity_poly.type
_entity_poly.pdbx_seq_one_letter_code
_entity_poly.pdbx_strand_id
1 'polypeptide(L)'
;MVVVRQLQDRVKVIDDTRSNLIAILRFPEPELTPALGSAMPHADSSLVPDSVQTKPEFWKHVHTQLEALLDGQGHWITNLANASSIIFNALLAFPKHFGREDGRAVNWCGFYLDSALFPAPRIQTNTTTTDTSSRLLLGPFCGKPACQFIHTAPGKARGVCADAYLTRTTVAVPEVDLYPGHIACDGETKSEIVCPLVLEHDGTTTVLGVLDLDCLAVGGFNDEDKVGLEKIVKLLVNSCDW
;
A
#
# COMPACT_ATOMS: atom_id res chain seq x y z
N MET A 1 14.52 48.90 -32.41
CA MET A 1 14.61 48.70 -33.88
C MET A 1 16.08 48.50 -34.19
N VAL A 2 16.42 47.39 -34.85
CA VAL A 2 17.76 47.06 -35.42
C VAL A 2 18.81 46.65 -34.37
N VAL A 3 19.46 45.48 -34.40
CA VAL A 3 19.45 44.35 -35.33
C VAL A 3 20.04 43.13 -34.61
N VAL A 4 19.37 41.99 -34.78
CA VAL A 4 19.90 40.64 -34.68
C VAL A 4 20.91 40.45 -35.81
N ARG A 5 22.22 40.40 -35.52
CA ARG A 5 23.26 39.87 -36.43
C ARG A 5 24.56 39.69 -35.65
N GLN A 6 24.85 38.44 -35.28
CA GLN A 6 26.15 37.79 -35.45
C GLN A 6 26.08 36.37 -34.85
N LEU A 7 25.18 35.57 -35.42
CA LEU A 7 25.22 34.11 -35.39
C LEU A 7 25.38 33.66 -36.83
N GLN A 8 26.60 33.76 -37.34
CA GLN A 8 27.03 33.24 -38.63
C GLN A 8 28.55 33.36 -38.63
N ASP A 9 29.22 32.26 -38.26
CA ASP A 9 30.52 31.82 -38.80
C ASP A 9 31.10 30.74 -37.89
N ARG A 10 30.63 29.49 -38.06
CA ARG A 10 31.37 28.25 -37.70
C ARG A 10 30.71 26.94 -38.14
N VAL A 11 29.94 26.94 -39.23
CA VAL A 11 29.47 25.68 -39.86
C VAL A 11 29.64 25.76 -41.37
N LYS A 12 30.79 25.24 -41.83
CA LYS A 12 31.18 24.90 -43.21
C LYS A 12 32.52 24.20 -43.03
N VAL A 13 32.85 23.01 -43.51
CA VAL A 13 32.33 22.01 -44.45
C VAL A 13 33.00 20.70 -43.93
N ILE A 14 32.34 19.55 -43.90
CA ILE A 14 32.56 18.45 -44.88
C ILE A 14 31.41 17.46 -44.67
N ASP A 15 30.52 17.45 -45.65
CA ASP A 15 29.67 16.33 -46.02
C ASP A 15 30.37 15.69 -47.23
N ASP A 16 30.94 14.50 -47.06
CA ASP A 16 30.91 13.41 -48.06
C ASP A 16 31.57 12.16 -47.46
N THR A 17 31.09 10.97 -47.85
CA THR A 17 31.42 9.61 -47.35
C THR A 17 30.55 9.04 -46.22
N ARG A 18 29.22 9.15 -46.38
CA ARG A 18 28.32 8.07 -45.96
C ARG A 18 28.51 6.88 -46.90
N SER A 19 29.39 5.94 -46.55
CA SER A 19 29.34 4.50 -46.89
C SER A 19 30.62 3.83 -46.38
N ASN A 20 30.48 2.68 -45.72
CA ASN A 20 31.53 1.81 -45.18
C ASN A 20 32.10 2.16 -43.80
N LEU A 21 31.31 1.97 -42.73
CA LEU A 21 31.82 1.55 -41.41
C LEU A 21 30.66 1.16 -40.48
N ILE A 22 29.89 0.15 -40.85
CA ILE A 22 29.05 -0.61 -39.90
C ILE A 22 29.47 -2.06 -40.04
N ALA A 23 30.58 -2.40 -39.39
CA ALA A 23 31.03 -3.77 -39.21
C ALA A 23 31.54 -3.93 -37.77
N ILE A 24 30.73 -4.67 -37.00
CA ILE A 24 31.15 -5.61 -35.96
C ILE A 24 31.79 -4.98 -34.72
N LEU A 25 30.95 -4.62 -33.74
CA LEU A 25 31.18 -4.93 -32.33
C LEU A 25 29.83 -5.28 -31.67
N ARG A 26 29.35 -6.51 -31.91
CA ARG A 26 28.34 -7.13 -31.05
C ARG A 26 29.08 -7.69 -29.85
N PHE A 27 29.04 -6.98 -28.72
CA PHE A 27 29.36 -7.59 -27.44
C PHE A 27 28.21 -8.56 -27.11
N PRO A 28 28.48 -9.81 -26.72
CA PRO A 28 27.43 -10.69 -26.22
C PRO A 28 26.85 -10.08 -24.95
N GLU A 29 25.52 -9.93 -24.91
CA GLU A 29 24.76 -9.73 -23.68
C GLU A 29 25.16 -10.85 -22.70
N PRO A 30 25.55 -10.55 -21.45
CA PRO A 30 25.83 -11.59 -20.49
C PRO A 30 24.51 -12.31 -20.16
N GLU A 31 24.43 -13.60 -20.47
CA GLU A 31 23.42 -14.49 -19.89
C GLU A 31 23.51 -14.36 -18.36
N LEU A 32 22.49 -13.76 -17.75
CA LEU A 32 22.29 -13.78 -16.31
C LEU A 32 21.93 -15.20 -15.89
N THR A 33 22.94 -16.03 -15.69
CA THR A 33 22.81 -17.20 -14.83
C THR A 33 22.59 -16.71 -13.40
N PRO A 34 21.50 -17.10 -12.70
CA PRO A 34 21.31 -16.72 -11.32
C PRO A 34 22.48 -17.26 -10.50
N ALA A 35 23.21 -16.36 -9.84
CA ALA A 35 24.20 -16.75 -8.86
C ALA A 35 23.49 -17.55 -7.75
N LEU A 36 23.90 -18.80 -7.60
CA LEU A 36 23.50 -19.67 -6.51
C LEU A 36 23.86 -18.98 -5.18
N GLY A 37 22.87 -18.43 -4.47
CA GLY A 37 23.04 -17.89 -3.11
C GLY A 37 22.91 -16.38 -2.91
N SER A 38 22.43 -15.61 -3.90
CA SER A 38 22.00 -14.23 -3.64
C SER A 38 20.69 -14.24 -2.84
N ALA A 39 20.73 -13.87 -1.55
CA ALA A 39 19.53 -13.60 -0.78
C ALA A 39 18.69 -12.56 -1.54
N MET A 40 17.43 -12.89 -1.84
CA MET A 40 16.52 -12.00 -2.53
C MET A 40 16.32 -10.72 -1.68
N PRO A 41 16.55 -9.52 -2.24
CA PRO A 41 16.25 -8.27 -1.55
C PRO A 41 14.81 -8.22 -1.01
N HIS A 42 14.60 -7.60 0.15
CA HIS A 42 13.26 -7.49 0.75
C HIS A 42 12.27 -6.75 -0.17
N ALA A 43 12.76 -5.85 -1.02
CA ALA A 43 11.94 -5.13 -2.00
C ALA A 43 11.26 -6.08 -3.02
N ASP A 44 11.95 -7.16 -3.39
CA ASP A 44 11.49 -8.11 -4.39
C ASP A 44 10.33 -8.99 -3.87
N SER A 45 10.07 -8.97 -2.56
CA SER A 45 8.91 -9.65 -1.95
C SER A 45 7.56 -9.14 -2.50
N SER A 46 7.54 -7.92 -3.05
CA SER A 46 6.35 -7.33 -3.67
C SER A 46 6.13 -7.76 -5.13
N LEU A 47 7.08 -8.48 -5.73
CA LEU A 47 6.94 -8.98 -7.09
C LEU A 47 5.94 -10.13 -7.15
N VAL A 48 5.10 -10.13 -8.19
CA VAL A 48 4.12 -11.18 -8.46
C VAL A 48 4.62 -12.00 -9.65
N PRO A 49 4.92 -13.30 -9.48
CA PRO A 49 5.36 -14.14 -10.59
C PRO A 49 4.29 -14.29 -11.68
N ASP A 50 4.69 -14.37 -12.94
CA ASP A 50 3.78 -14.60 -14.07
C ASP A 50 2.98 -15.91 -13.97
N SER A 51 3.42 -16.86 -13.14
CA SER A 51 2.67 -18.10 -12.87
C SER A 51 1.42 -17.88 -12.02
N VAL A 52 1.32 -16.78 -11.29
CA VAL A 52 0.15 -16.40 -10.49
C VAL A 52 -0.91 -15.80 -11.41
N GLN A 53 -2.09 -16.43 -11.50
CA GLN A 53 -3.10 -16.07 -12.50
C GLN A 53 -4.47 -15.72 -11.92
N THR A 54 -4.75 -16.19 -10.71
CA THR A 54 -6.04 -16.02 -10.01
C THR A 54 -5.86 -15.23 -8.72
N LYS A 55 -6.94 -14.60 -8.23
CA LYS A 55 -6.92 -13.87 -6.94
C LYS A 55 -6.57 -14.78 -5.76
N PRO A 56 -7.08 -16.02 -5.64
CA PRO A 56 -6.67 -16.93 -4.56
C PRO A 56 -5.17 -17.27 -4.58
N GLU A 57 -4.58 -17.49 -5.76
CA GLU A 57 -3.13 -17.70 -5.90
C GLU A 57 -2.35 -16.45 -5.52
N PHE A 58 -2.82 -15.28 -5.95
CA PHE A 58 -2.22 -13.99 -5.63
C PHE A 58 -2.19 -13.75 -4.12
N TRP A 59 -3.33 -13.90 -3.44
CA TRP A 59 -3.38 -13.70 -1.99
C TRP A 59 -2.51 -14.72 -1.26
N LYS A 60 -2.49 -15.98 -1.69
CA LYS A 60 -1.58 -17.00 -1.13
C LYS A 60 -0.11 -16.61 -1.29
N HIS A 61 0.27 -16.06 -2.44
CA HIS A 61 1.62 -15.54 -2.67
C HIS A 61 1.96 -14.40 -1.71
N VAL A 62 1.09 -13.38 -1.63
CA VAL A 62 1.26 -12.24 -0.70
C VAL A 62 1.37 -12.71 0.75
N HIS A 63 0.56 -13.69 1.19
CA HIS A 63 0.66 -14.26 2.53
C HIS A 63 2.03 -14.87 2.79
N THR A 64 2.55 -15.65 1.85
CA THR A 64 3.85 -16.32 1.99
C THR A 64 4.98 -15.30 2.11
N GLN A 65 4.94 -14.25 1.30
CA GLN A 65 5.94 -13.19 1.33
C GLN A 65 5.84 -12.36 2.62
N LEU A 66 4.61 -12.05 3.06
CA LEU A 66 4.39 -11.34 4.31
C LEU A 66 4.87 -12.16 5.52
N GLU A 67 4.54 -13.44 5.61
CA GLU A 67 5.00 -14.34 6.68
C GLU A 67 6.54 -14.32 6.80
N ALA A 68 7.25 -14.34 5.67
CA ALA A 68 8.71 -14.25 5.66
C ALA A 68 9.25 -12.89 6.16
N LEU A 69 8.55 -11.78 5.91
CA LEU A 69 8.91 -10.46 6.41
C LEU A 69 8.62 -10.27 7.90
N LEU A 70 7.64 -11.01 8.44
CA LEU A 70 7.24 -10.96 9.84
C LEU A 70 8.11 -11.86 10.73
N ASP A 71 8.79 -12.87 10.15
CA ASP A 71 9.59 -13.83 10.91
C ASP A 71 10.71 -13.14 11.71
N GLY A 72 10.76 -13.43 13.02
CA GLY A 72 11.75 -12.86 13.94
C GLY A 72 11.59 -11.36 14.24
N GLN A 73 10.52 -10.71 13.78
CA GLN A 73 10.23 -9.29 14.05
C GLN A 73 8.86 -9.12 14.71
N GLY A 74 8.83 -8.61 15.95
CA GLY A 74 7.59 -8.37 16.70
C GLY A 74 7.09 -6.92 16.67
N HIS A 75 7.90 -5.94 16.27
CA HIS A 75 7.51 -4.54 16.42
C HIS A 75 6.42 -4.11 15.43
N TRP A 76 5.23 -3.81 15.93
CA TRP A 76 4.05 -3.53 15.10
C TRP A 76 4.27 -2.43 14.06
N ILE A 77 4.90 -1.30 14.40
CA ILE A 77 5.15 -0.21 13.43
C ILE A 77 5.91 -0.73 12.20
N THR A 78 6.97 -1.52 12.44
CA THR A 78 7.82 -2.07 11.38
C THR A 78 7.04 -3.05 10.52
N ASN A 79 6.30 -3.96 11.16
CA ASN A 79 5.51 -4.97 10.48
C ASN A 79 4.37 -4.36 9.66
N LEU A 80 3.64 -3.40 10.21
CA LEU A 80 2.58 -2.69 9.50
C LEU A 80 3.14 -1.83 8.35
N ALA A 81 4.33 -1.24 8.50
CA ALA A 81 4.99 -0.53 7.41
C ALA A 81 5.34 -1.47 6.25
N ASN A 82 6.00 -2.60 6.54
CA ASN A 82 6.28 -3.61 5.51
C ASN A 82 5.01 -4.20 4.89
N ALA A 83 3.97 -4.46 5.70
CA ALA A 83 2.68 -4.95 5.23
C ALA A 83 2.01 -3.96 4.28
N SER A 84 1.95 -2.67 4.64
CA SER A 84 1.38 -1.64 3.77
C SER A 84 2.11 -1.59 2.42
N SER A 85 3.44 -1.64 2.43
CA SER A 85 4.27 -1.66 1.22
C SER A 85 4.05 -2.90 0.36
N ILE A 86 4.11 -4.10 0.92
CA ILE A 86 3.99 -5.33 0.14
C ILE A 86 2.59 -5.48 -0.45
N ILE A 87 1.54 -5.17 0.31
CA ILE A 87 0.15 -5.25 -0.16
C ILE A 87 -0.06 -4.26 -1.31
N PHE A 88 0.31 -2.99 -1.11
CA PHE A 88 0.13 -1.94 -2.10
C PHE A 88 0.86 -2.26 -3.41
N ASN A 89 2.15 -2.61 -3.33
CA ASN A 89 2.95 -2.87 -4.51
C ASN A 89 2.57 -4.18 -5.21
N ALA A 90 2.23 -5.24 -4.47
CA ALA A 90 1.79 -6.49 -5.06
C ALA A 90 0.46 -6.34 -5.82
N LEU A 91 -0.50 -5.57 -5.27
CA LEU A 91 -1.75 -5.25 -5.97
C LEU A 91 -1.46 -4.53 -7.29
N LEU A 92 -0.63 -3.49 -7.27
CA LEU A 92 -0.25 -2.77 -8.50
C LEU A 92 0.54 -3.66 -9.49
N ALA A 93 1.29 -4.64 -9.01
CA ALA A 93 2.02 -5.62 -9.81
C ALA A 93 1.13 -6.76 -10.36
N PHE A 94 -0.17 -6.76 -10.06
CA PHE A 94 -1.13 -7.75 -10.57
C PHE A 94 -2.20 -7.10 -11.48
N PRO A 95 -1.80 -6.57 -12.65
CA PRO A 95 -2.62 -5.66 -13.44
C PRO A 95 -3.91 -6.29 -13.98
N LYS A 96 -3.94 -7.61 -14.13
CA LYS A 96 -5.13 -8.37 -14.57
C LYS A 96 -6.35 -8.15 -13.66
N HIS A 97 -6.13 -7.89 -12.37
CA HIS A 97 -7.20 -7.74 -11.37
C HIS A 97 -7.19 -6.39 -10.66
N PHE A 98 -6.03 -5.73 -10.54
CA PHE A 98 -5.85 -4.47 -9.81
C PHE A 98 -5.03 -3.42 -10.58
N GLY A 99 -4.99 -3.54 -11.91
CA GLY A 99 -4.17 -2.69 -12.77
C GLY A 99 -4.66 -1.26 -12.93
N ARG A 100 -3.78 -0.42 -13.47
CA ARG A 100 -4.11 0.97 -13.82
C ARG A 100 -4.87 1.10 -15.15
N GLU A 101 -4.80 0.09 -16.01
CA GLU A 101 -5.31 0.17 -17.39
C GLU A 101 -6.83 0.32 -17.48
N ASP A 102 -7.58 -0.22 -16.52
CA ASP A 102 -9.03 -0.12 -16.42
C ASP A 102 -9.51 0.66 -15.18
N GLY A 103 -8.58 1.33 -14.50
CA GLY A 103 -8.88 2.10 -13.30
C GLY A 103 -9.05 1.29 -12.02
N ARG A 104 -8.87 -0.04 -12.02
CA ARG A 104 -8.93 -0.88 -10.79
C ARG A 104 -7.70 -0.76 -9.88
N ALA A 105 -6.93 0.32 -10.05
CA ALA A 105 -5.75 0.55 -9.26
C ALA A 105 -6.12 0.93 -7.84
N VAL A 106 -5.46 0.29 -6.89
CA VAL A 106 -5.45 0.69 -5.49
C VAL A 106 -4.67 1.99 -5.36
N ASN A 107 -5.28 3.00 -4.74
CA ASN A 107 -4.68 4.32 -4.52
C ASN A 107 -4.25 4.55 -3.06
N TRP A 108 -4.72 3.72 -2.13
CA TRP A 108 -4.33 3.78 -0.74
C TRP A 108 -4.37 2.38 -0.09
N CYS A 109 -3.38 2.08 0.75
CA CYS A 109 -3.35 0.86 1.56
C CYS A 109 -2.58 1.14 2.85
N GLY A 110 -3.21 0.94 4.01
CA GLY A 110 -2.59 1.27 5.27
C GLY A 110 -3.45 1.00 6.48
N PHE A 111 -3.06 1.60 7.60
CA PHE A 111 -3.65 1.28 8.88
C PHE A 111 -4.13 2.53 9.61
N TYR A 112 -5.21 2.36 10.36
CA TYR A 112 -5.64 3.28 11.41
C TYR A 112 -5.70 2.49 12.71
N LEU A 113 -5.02 2.95 13.76
CA LEU A 113 -4.87 2.20 15.01
C LEU A 113 -5.52 2.94 16.17
N ASP A 114 -6.02 2.19 17.15
CA ASP A 114 -6.53 2.77 18.39
C ASP A 114 -5.48 3.69 19.01
N SER A 115 -5.88 4.92 19.32
CA SER A 115 -4.98 5.93 19.84
C SER A 115 -4.30 5.53 21.16
N ALA A 116 -4.90 4.61 21.92
CA ALA A 116 -4.33 4.08 23.15
C ALA A 116 -3.06 3.22 22.92
N LEU A 117 -2.85 2.71 21.71
CA LEU A 117 -1.66 1.94 21.35
C LEU A 117 -0.43 2.81 21.06
N PHE A 118 -0.63 4.11 20.79
CA PHE A 118 0.50 4.98 20.50
C PHE A 118 1.27 5.32 21.78
N PRO A 119 2.60 5.19 21.77
CA PRO A 119 3.40 5.48 22.95
C PRO A 119 3.29 6.95 23.33
N ALA A 120 3.20 7.22 24.64
CA ALA A 120 3.26 8.58 25.13
C ALA A 120 4.56 9.28 24.65
N PRO A 121 4.51 10.54 24.19
CA PRO A 121 5.69 11.25 23.75
C PRO A 121 6.76 11.29 24.85
N ARG A 122 7.92 10.69 24.60
CA ARG A 122 9.07 10.75 25.52
C ARG A 122 9.78 12.10 25.50
N ILE A 123 9.64 12.83 24.40
CA ILE A 123 10.19 14.17 24.21
C ILE A 123 9.02 15.06 23.75
N GLN A 124 8.69 16.07 24.56
CA GLN A 124 7.65 17.05 24.25
C GLN A 124 8.30 18.36 23.84
N THR A 125 8.01 18.83 22.63
CA THR A 125 8.45 20.14 22.14
C THR A 125 7.38 21.22 22.30
N ASN A 126 6.13 20.82 22.52
CA ASN A 126 4.97 21.70 22.72
C ASN A 126 4.20 21.26 23.98
N THR A 127 3.56 22.22 24.67
CA THR A 127 2.84 22.01 25.94
C THR A 127 1.37 21.58 25.79
N THR A 128 0.90 21.36 24.57
CA THR A 128 -0.51 21.04 24.33
C THR A 128 -0.77 19.56 24.51
N THR A 129 -1.48 19.21 25.58
CA THR A 129 -2.07 17.87 25.77
C THR A 129 -3.36 17.77 24.96
N THR A 130 -3.30 17.13 23.79
CA THR A 130 -4.50 16.75 23.04
C THR A 130 -5.06 15.45 23.61
N ASP A 131 -6.29 15.50 24.11
CA ASP A 131 -7.04 14.28 24.47
C ASP A 131 -7.17 13.41 23.21
N THR A 132 -6.58 12.21 23.28
CA THR A 132 -6.60 11.23 22.19
C THR A 132 -7.65 10.15 22.38
N SER A 133 -8.45 10.17 23.44
CA SER A 133 -9.41 9.10 23.69
C SER A 133 -10.45 8.96 22.56
N SER A 134 -10.86 7.72 22.30
CA SER A 134 -11.96 7.39 21.36
C SER A 134 -11.74 7.87 19.92
N ARG A 135 -10.54 7.65 19.39
CA ARG A 135 -10.23 7.85 17.97
C ARG A 135 -9.23 6.81 17.49
N LEU A 136 -9.28 6.53 16.20
CA LEU A 136 -8.17 5.90 15.49
C LEU A 136 -7.21 6.97 15.00
N LEU A 137 -5.91 6.71 15.12
CA LEU A 137 -4.86 7.56 14.57
C LEU A 137 -4.26 6.89 13.34
N LEU A 138 -3.86 7.71 12.37
CA LEU A 138 -3.20 7.25 11.16
C LEU A 138 -1.90 6.50 11.50
N GLY A 139 -1.81 5.25 11.05
CA GLY A 139 -0.65 4.38 11.16
C GLY A 139 0.18 4.34 9.86
N PRO A 140 1.04 3.34 9.68
CA PRO A 140 1.79 3.16 8.44
C PRO A 140 0.87 2.95 7.24
N PHE A 141 1.23 3.53 6.08
CA PHE A 141 0.46 3.41 4.86
C PHE A 141 1.32 3.64 3.61
N CYS A 142 0.79 3.21 2.47
CA CYS A 142 1.27 3.55 1.13
C CYS A 142 0.13 4.20 0.34
N GLY A 143 0.38 5.39 -0.23
CA GLY A 143 -0.64 6.16 -0.97
C GLY A 143 -0.45 7.66 -0.81
N LYS A 144 -1.48 8.43 -1.18
CA LYS A 144 -1.55 9.87 -0.93
C LYS A 144 -1.70 10.18 0.57
N PRO A 145 -1.42 11.43 1.02
CA PRO A 145 -1.74 11.86 2.37
C PRO A 145 -3.21 11.61 2.73
N ALA A 146 -3.46 11.17 3.97
CA ALA A 146 -4.78 10.79 4.45
C ALA A 146 -5.21 11.57 5.69
N CYS A 147 -6.44 11.33 6.16
CA CYS A 147 -6.98 11.93 7.37
C CYS A 147 -6.12 11.54 8.58
N GLN A 148 -5.77 12.47 9.47
CA GLN A 148 -4.84 12.19 10.57
C GLN A 148 -5.46 11.30 11.66
N PHE A 149 -6.79 11.34 11.80
CA PHE A 149 -7.53 10.55 12.77
C PHE A 149 -8.97 10.32 12.31
N ILE A 150 -9.59 9.31 12.89
CA ILE A 150 -11.00 8.94 12.68
C ILE A 150 -11.67 8.86 14.05
N HIS A 151 -12.79 9.55 14.23
CA HIS A 151 -13.53 9.49 15.50
C HIS A 151 -14.24 8.15 15.64
N THR A 152 -14.18 7.55 16.83
CA THR A 152 -14.92 6.32 17.19
C THR A 152 -15.88 6.52 18.36
N ALA A 153 -15.88 7.71 18.96
CA ALA A 153 -16.79 8.06 20.04
C ALA A 153 -18.27 8.00 19.62
N PRO A 154 -19.19 7.55 20.51
CA PRO A 154 -20.63 7.56 20.24
C PRO A 154 -21.14 8.92 19.75
N GLY A 155 -21.94 8.92 18.68
CA GLY A 155 -22.50 10.13 18.07
C GLY A 155 -21.51 10.95 17.23
N LYS A 156 -20.24 10.55 17.15
CA LYS A 156 -19.22 11.16 16.28
C LYS A 156 -18.57 10.18 15.30
N ALA A 157 -18.69 8.89 15.57
CA ALA A 157 -18.26 7.83 14.66
C ALA A 157 -18.97 7.94 13.32
N ARG A 158 -18.18 7.94 12.24
CA ARG A 158 -18.66 7.96 10.86
C ARG A 158 -17.57 7.44 9.92
N GLY A 159 -18.01 6.90 8.78
CA GLY A 159 -17.14 6.36 7.73
C GLY A 159 -16.83 4.88 7.92
N VAL A 160 -16.41 4.25 6.83
CA VAL A 160 -16.22 2.80 6.70
C VAL A 160 -15.21 2.27 7.72
N CYS A 161 -14.10 2.98 7.92
CA CYS A 161 -13.12 2.68 8.96
C CYS A 161 -13.69 2.63 10.38
N ALA A 162 -14.52 3.60 10.76
CA ALA A 162 -15.15 3.62 12.08
C ALA A 162 -16.14 2.46 12.23
N ASP A 163 -16.91 2.17 11.18
CA ASP A 163 -17.90 1.10 11.18
C ASP A 163 -17.22 -0.28 11.29
N ALA A 164 -16.15 -0.52 10.55
CA ALA A 164 -15.38 -1.77 10.64
C ALA A 164 -14.77 -1.96 12.04
N TYR A 165 -14.18 -0.90 12.61
CA TYR A 165 -13.62 -0.92 13.96
C TYR A 165 -14.68 -1.21 15.03
N LEU A 166 -15.82 -0.50 15.00
CA LEU A 166 -16.87 -0.63 16.02
C LEU A 166 -17.63 -1.96 15.91
N THR A 167 -17.92 -2.42 14.69
CA THR A 167 -18.64 -3.68 14.46
C THR A 167 -17.75 -4.90 14.60
N ARG A 168 -16.41 -4.73 14.54
CA ARG A 168 -15.42 -5.81 14.51
C ARG A 168 -15.61 -6.76 13.32
N THR A 169 -16.16 -6.24 12.24
CA THR A 169 -16.37 -6.99 11.00
C THR A 169 -15.77 -6.25 9.81
N THR A 170 -15.31 -7.02 8.82
CA THR A 170 -14.84 -6.46 7.55
C THR A 170 -15.99 -5.80 6.80
N VAL A 171 -15.81 -4.55 6.41
CA VAL A 171 -16.77 -3.76 5.63
C VAL A 171 -16.19 -3.56 4.24
N ALA A 172 -16.91 -4.01 3.22
CA ALA A 172 -16.55 -3.80 1.81
C ALA A 172 -17.61 -2.92 1.14
N VAL A 173 -17.17 -1.80 0.59
CA VAL A 173 -18.03 -0.78 0.00
C VAL A 173 -17.76 -0.74 -1.50
N PRO A 174 -18.68 -1.29 -2.34
CA PRO A 174 -18.47 -1.32 -3.78
C PRO A 174 -18.53 0.08 -4.41
N GLU A 175 -19.24 1.04 -3.81
CA GLU A 175 -19.33 2.41 -4.30
C GLU A 175 -19.40 3.39 -3.13
N VAL A 176 -18.31 4.10 -2.87
CA VAL A 176 -18.18 4.98 -1.68
C VAL A 176 -19.12 6.19 -1.73
N ASP A 177 -19.46 6.66 -2.93
CA ASP A 177 -20.38 7.77 -3.15
C ASP A 177 -21.81 7.43 -2.68
N LEU A 178 -22.16 6.14 -2.59
CA LEU A 178 -23.44 5.64 -2.10
C LEU A 178 -23.43 5.29 -0.60
N TYR A 179 -22.27 5.32 0.06
CA TYR A 179 -22.13 4.91 1.46
C TYR A 179 -22.55 6.04 2.41
N PRO A 180 -23.58 5.85 3.26
CA PRO A 180 -24.06 6.89 4.16
C PRO A 180 -22.97 7.37 5.13
N GLY A 181 -22.69 8.67 5.15
CA GLY A 181 -21.72 9.25 6.07
C GLY A 181 -20.25 8.99 5.72
N HIS A 182 -19.95 8.61 4.47
CA HIS A 182 -18.58 8.47 3.95
C HIS A 182 -17.72 9.72 4.21
N ILE A 183 -16.46 9.49 4.60
CA ILE A 183 -15.45 10.53 4.82
C ILE A 183 -14.34 10.31 3.80
N ALA A 184 -14.44 10.94 2.64
CA ALA A 184 -13.38 10.84 1.65
C ALA A 184 -12.10 11.53 2.16
N CYS A 185 -11.01 10.76 2.31
CA CYS A 185 -9.67 11.32 2.48
C CYS A 185 -9.03 11.62 1.10
N ASP A 186 -9.26 10.76 0.11
CA ASP A 186 -8.97 11.00 -1.32
C ASP A 186 -10.30 11.10 -2.09
N GLY A 187 -10.49 12.19 -2.84
CA GLY A 187 -11.71 12.40 -3.64
C GLY A 187 -11.80 11.52 -4.88
N GLU A 188 -10.71 10.82 -5.25
CA GLU A 188 -10.67 9.90 -6.38
C GLU A 188 -11.08 8.46 -6.00
N THR A 189 -11.16 8.13 -4.71
CA THR A 189 -11.59 6.81 -4.23
C THR A 189 -13.03 6.51 -4.68
N LYS A 190 -13.24 5.30 -5.22
CA LYS A 190 -14.54 4.81 -5.72
C LYS A 190 -15.05 3.56 -5.03
N SER A 191 -14.17 2.70 -4.54
CA SER A 191 -14.53 1.61 -3.62
C SER A 191 -13.50 1.50 -2.50
N GLU A 192 -13.92 0.92 -1.38
CA GLU A 192 -13.13 0.83 -0.15
C GLU A 192 -13.37 -0.54 0.50
N ILE A 193 -12.34 -1.16 1.07
CA ILE A 193 -12.48 -2.33 1.93
C ILE A 193 -11.66 -2.16 3.20
N VAL A 194 -12.33 -2.35 4.35
CA VAL A 194 -11.72 -2.17 5.65
C VAL A 194 -11.85 -3.45 6.48
N CYS A 195 -10.72 -3.96 6.98
CA CYS A 195 -10.62 -5.16 7.81
C CYS A 195 -10.15 -4.81 9.23
N PRO A 196 -10.91 -5.11 10.29
CA PRO A 196 -10.50 -4.80 11.66
C PRO A 196 -9.39 -5.72 12.17
N LEU A 197 -8.42 -5.14 12.90
CA LEU A 197 -7.36 -5.87 13.60
C LEU A 197 -7.89 -6.31 14.96
N VAL A 198 -8.38 -7.55 15.04
CA VAL A 198 -8.97 -8.11 16.27
C VAL A 198 -8.00 -9.10 16.90
N LEU A 199 -7.52 -8.79 18.11
CA LEU A 199 -6.66 -9.64 18.93
C LEU A 199 -7.51 -10.37 19.97
N GLU A 200 -7.40 -11.70 19.96
CA GLU A 200 -7.93 -12.57 21.00
C GLU A 200 -6.76 -13.04 21.87
N HIS A 201 -6.66 -12.54 23.10
CA HIS A 201 -5.58 -12.89 24.03
C HIS A 201 -6.12 -13.06 25.44
N ASP A 202 -5.77 -14.16 26.12
CA ASP A 202 -6.24 -14.48 27.49
C ASP A 202 -7.76 -14.36 27.68
N GLY A 203 -8.53 -14.78 26.67
CA GLY A 203 -10.00 -14.70 26.68
C GLY A 203 -10.55 -13.28 26.53
N THR A 204 -9.71 -12.31 26.22
CA THR A 204 -10.08 -10.91 25.96
C THR A 204 -9.98 -10.60 24.47
N THR A 205 -11.06 -10.05 23.92
CA THR A 205 -11.10 -9.51 22.57
C THR A 205 -10.77 -8.02 22.57
N THR A 206 -9.67 -7.64 21.94
CA THR A 206 -9.23 -6.25 21.76
C THR A 206 -9.24 -5.89 20.28
N VAL A 207 -9.86 -4.77 19.92
CA VAL A 207 -9.78 -4.22 18.56
C VAL A 207 -8.65 -3.20 18.53
N LEU A 208 -7.59 -3.52 17.81
CA LEU A 208 -6.35 -2.74 17.77
C LEU A 208 -6.42 -1.60 16.75
N GLY A 209 -7.30 -1.73 15.76
CA GLY A 209 -7.40 -0.79 14.64
C GLY A 209 -8.05 -1.43 13.43
N VAL A 210 -7.75 -0.89 12.25
CA VAL A 210 -8.20 -1.37 10.95
C VAL A 210 -7.08 -1.31 9.89
N LEU A 211 -7.12 -2.27 8.97
CA LEU A 211 -6.45 -2.24 7.67
C LEU A 211 -7.45 -1.68 6.66
N ASP A 212 -7.06 -0.65 5.93
CA ASP A 212 -7.91 0.09 5.00
C ASP A 212 -7.26 0.15 3.61
N LEU A 213 -8.05 -0.12 2.58
CA LEU A 213 -7.66 -0.12 1.17
C LEU A 213 -8.70 0.62 0.33
N ASP A 214 -8.20 1.60 -0.44
CA ASP A 214 -8.98 2.37 -1.42
C ASP A 214 -8.68 1.93 -2.84
N CYS A 215 -9.70 1.96 -3.70
CA CYS A 215 -9.56 1.71 -5.13
C CYS A 215 -10.25 2.80 -5.97
N LEU A 216 -9.62 3.14 -7.10
CA LEU A 216 -10.12 4.12 -8.07
C LEU A 216 -11.30 3.61 -8.92
N ALA A 217 -11.61 2.31 -8.85
CA ALA A 217 -12.75 1.71 -9.53
C ALA A 217 -13.91 1.45 -8.56
N VAL A 218 -15.14 1.48 -9.08
CA VAL A 218 -16.32 0.92 -8.42
C VAL A 218 -16.18 -0.60 -8.40
N GLY A 219 -16.49 -1.23 -7.26
CA GLY A 219 -16.41 -2.68 -7.08
C GLY A 219 -14.99 -3.23 -7.23
N GLY A 220 -13.97 -2.47 -6.83
CA GLY A 220 -12.56 -2.89 -6.92
C GLY A 220 -12.23 -4.12 -6.08
N PHE A 221 -13.03 -4.38 -5.04
CA PHE A 221 -12.86 -5.50 -4.12
C PHE A 221 -14.08 -6.44 -4.14
N ASN A 222 -13.82 -7.74 -4.02
CA ASN A 222 -14.83 -8.80 -3.94
C ASN A 222 -14.60 -9.72 -2.72
N ASP A 223 -15.39 -10.78 -2.61
CA ASP A 223 -15.30 -11.73 -1.49
C ASP A 223 -13.95 -12.48 -1.42
N GLU A 224 -13.28 -12.70 -2.55
CA GLU A 224 -11.94 -13.32 -2.56
C GLU A 224 -10.91 -12.38 -1.92
N ASP A 225 -11.03 -11.07 -2.17
CA ASP A 225 -10.17 -10.05 -1.58
C ASP A 225 -10.41 -9.91 -0.09
N LYS A 226 -11.67 -9.94 0.33
CA LYS A 226 -12.04 -9.99 1.75
C LYS A 226 -11.37 -11.16 2.45
N VAL A 227 -11.46 -12.38 1.90
CA VAL A 227 -10.82 -13.57 2.48
C VAL A 227 -9.29 -13.42 2.53
N GLY A 228 -8.69 -12.89 1.47
CA GLY A 228 -7.25 -12.62 1.40
C GLY A 228 -6.76 -11.64 2.47
N LEU A 229 -7.46 -10.51 2.60
CA LEU A 229 -7.14 -9.43 3.54
C LEU A 229 -7.40 -9.83 4.99
N GLU A 230 -8.50 -10.53 5.29
CA GLU A 230 -8.77 -11.04 6.64
C GLU A 230 -7.67 -12.00 7.11
N LYS A 231 -7.07 -12.79 6.21
CA LYS A 231 -5.92 -13.62 6.55
C LYS A 231 -4.66 -12.79 6.80
N ILE A 232 -4.40 -11.73 6.03
CA ILE A 232 -3.31 -10.78 6.29
C ILE A 232 -3.44 -10.19 7.69
N VAL A 233 -4.63 -9.71 8.04
CA VAL A 233 -4.87 -9.11 9.35
C VAL A 233 -4.61 -10.11 10.48
N LYS A 234 -5.04 -11.36 10.33
CA LYS A 234 -4.72 -12.44 11.29
C LYS A 234 -3.22 -12.68 11.44
N LEU A 235 -2.46 -12.68 10.34
CA LEU A 235 -1.01 -12.83 10.38
C LEU A 235 -0.36 -11.68 11.16
N LEU A 236 -0.76 -10.44 10.88
CA LEU A 236 -0.20 -9.25 11.53
C LEU A 236 -0.50 -9.23 13.03
N VAL A 237 -1.76 -9.45 13.40
CA VAL A 237 -2.18 -9.44 14.82
C VAL A 237 -1.40 -10.47 15.63
N ASN A 238 -1.19 -11.67 15.10
CA ASN A 238 -0.51 -12.76 15.80
C ASN A 238 1.01 -12.68 15.77
N SER A 239 1.59 -11.87 14.89
CA SER A 239 3.06 -11.76 14.73
C SER A 239 3.62 -10.45 15.30
N CYS A 240 2.79 -9.62 15.92
CA CYS A 240 3.22 -8.35 16.50
C CYS A 240 3.04 -8.31 18.02
N ASP A 241 3.99 -7.64 18.68
CA ASP A 241 3.88 -7.16 20.04
C ASP A 241 3.23 -5.77 19.99
N TRP A 242 2.01 -5.64 20.49
CA TRP A 242 1.16 -4.44 20.41
C TRP A 242 1.34 -3.48 21.59
#